data_AF-A0A1E5NY39-F1
#
_entry.id   AF-A0A1E5NY39-F1
#
_cell.length_a   1.000
_cell.length_b   1.000
_cell.length_c   1.000
_cell.angle_alpha   90.00
_cell.angle_beta   90.00
_cell.angle_gamma   90.00
#
_symmetry.space_group_name_H-M   'P 1'
#
loop_
_entity.id
_entity.type
_entity.pdbx_description
1 polymer ?
#
loop_
_entity_poly.entity_id
_entity_poly.type
_entity_poly.pdbx_seq_one_letter_code
_entity_poly.pdbx_strand_id
1 'polypeptide(L)'
;MTAANALPPGELAEQLRGPIRAVLATRMAEIRASLPALPARRYEWWRSLDADQARRAALLDRLEALHAHLGGQPALGCDPADPLPAAALEAAEGTGDGELDGLIATYRATACR
;
A
#
# COMPACT_ATOMS: atom_id res chain seq x y z
N MET A 1 3.79 23.16 28.91
CA MET A 1 3.38 21.75 28.70
C MET A 1 2.15 21.75 27.82
N THR A 2 2.36 21.88 26.51
CA THR A 2 1.27 21.79 25.52
C THR A 2 1.00 20.31 25.29
N ALA A 3 -0.16 19.84 25.73
CA ALA A 3 -0.72 18.60 25.22
C ALA A 3 -0.92 18.79 23.72
N ALA A 4 0.07 18.33 22.93
CA ALA A 4 -0.08 18.21 21.50
C ALA A 4 -1.30 17.32 21.29
N ASN A 5 -2.33 17.90 20.70
CA ASN A 5 -3.59 17.26 20.36
C ASN A 5 -3.27 16.08 19.44
N ALA A 6 -3.05 14.90 20.01
CA ALA A 6 -2.81 13.70 19.25
C ALA A 6 -4.12 13.39 18.55
N LEU A 7 -4.15 13.56 17.22
CA LEU A 7 -5.29 13.21 16.40
C LEU A 7 -5.73 11.77 16.74
N PRO A 8 -7.04 11.51 16.87
CA PRO A 8 -7.52 10.15 17.08
C PRO A 8 -7.07 9.26 15.90
N PRO A 9 -6.89 7.95 16.12
CA PRO A 9 -6.35 7.04 15.11
C PRO A 9 -7.17 7.05 13.81
N GLY A 10 -8.48 7.28 13.89
CA GLY A 10 -9.34 7.44 12.70
C GLY A 10 -8.98 8.65 11.84
N GLU A 11 -8.71 9.81 12.44
CA GLU A 11 -8.30 11.02 11.70
C GLU A 11 -6.90 10.88 11.11
N LEU A 12 -5.97 10.23 11.83
CA LEU A 12 -4.66 9.88 11.28
C LEU A 12 -4.77 8.92 10.09
N ALA A 13 -5.67 7.92 10.17
CA ALA A 13 -5.90 7.00 9.05
C ALA A 13 -6.45 7.73 7.82
N GLU A 14 -7.39 8.67 7.99
CA GLU A 14 -7.90 9.51 6.90
C GLU A 14 -6.79 10.37 6.27
N GLN A 15 -5.94 10.99 7.11
CA GLN A 15 -4.83 11.81 6.65
C GLN A 15 -3.77 11.01 5.90
N LEU A 16 -3.50 9.78 6.33
CA LEU A 16 -2.51 8.87 5.73
C LEU A 16 -3.03 8.18 4.45
N ARG A 17 -4.34 7.98 4.32
CA ARG A 17 -4.93 7.20 3.22
C ARG A 17 -4.58 7.79 1.85
N GLY A 18 -4.70 9.10 1.67
CA GLY A 18 -4.38 9.78 0.41
C GLY A 18 -2.90 9.61 0.01
N PRO A 19 -1.95 10.02 0.85
CA PRO A 19 -0.51 9.84 0.61
C PRO A 19 -0.13 8.38 0.34
N ILE A 20 -0.61 7.43 1.16
CA ILE A 20 -0.29 6.00 0.98
C ILE A 20 -0.83 5.49 -0.36
N ARG A 21 -2.07 5.84 -0.73
CA ARG A 21 -2.61 5.47 -2.06
C ARG A 21 -1.74 6.02 -3.19
N ALA A 22 -1.25 7.25 -3.08
CA ALA A 22 -0.38 7.85 -4.08
C ALA A 22 0.96 7.09 -4.20
N VAL A 23 1.58 6.75 -3.07
CA VAL A 23 2.80 5.93 -3.04
C VAL A 23 2.58 4.56 -3.68
N LEU A 24 1.49 3.87 -3.33
CA LEU A 24 1.15 2.58 -3.93
C LEU A 24 0.95 2.72 -5.44
N ALA A 25 0.27 3.78 -5.90
CA ALA A 25 0.07 4.05 -7.33
C ALA A 25 1.40 4.24 -8.08
N THR A 26 2.33 5.00 -7.52
CA THR A 26 3.67 5.18 -8.07
C THR A 26 4.44 3.87 -8.16
N ARG A 27 4.50 3.09 -7.06
CA ARG A 27 5.17 1.78 -7.05
C ARG A 27 4.56 0.80 -8.05
N MET A 28 3.23 0.77 -8.16
CA MET A 28 2.55 -0.04 -9.18
C MET A 28 2.95 0.37 -10.59
N ALA A 29 3.05 1.67 -10.88
CA ALA A 29 3.47 2.16 -12.18
C ALA A 29 4.92 1.75 -12.51
N GLU A 30 5.84 1.87 -11.55
CA GLU A 30 7.23 1.43 -11.70
C GLU A 30 7.33 -0.07 -11.97
N ILE A 31 6.59 -0.87 -11.20
CA ILE A 31 6.57 -2.32 -11.39
C ILE A 31 5.99 -2.69 -12.76
N ARG A 32 4.88 -2.06 -13.18
CA ARG A 32 4.29 -2.28 -14.52
C ARG A 32 5.27 -1.93 -15.63
N ALA A 33 6.05 -0.86 -15.48
CA ALA A 33 7.07 -0.47 -16.46
C ALA A 33 8.23 -1.49 -16.55
N SER A 34 8.50 -2.22 -15.46
CA SER A 34 9.54 -3.26 -15.41
C SER A 34 9.10 -4.63 -15.93
N LEU A 35 7.79 -4.84 -16.10
CA LEU A 35 7.21 -6.11 -16.53
C LEU A 35 6.94 -6.12 -18.04
N PRO A 36 7.00 -7.28 -18.70
CA PRO A 36 6.55 -7.39 -20.08
C PRO A 36 5.07 -7.03 -20.18
N ALA A 37 4.68 -6.35 -21.27
CA ALA A 37 3.31 -5.91 -21.50
C ALA A 37 2.32 -7.07 -21.32
N LEU A 38 1.20 -6.80 -20.63
CA LEU A 38 0.15 -7.79 -20.40
C LEU A 38 -0.52 -8.18 -21.73
N PRO A 39 -0.42 -9.44 -22.17
CA PRO A 39 -1.18 -9.93 -23.31
C PRO A 39 -2.64 -10.15 -22.91
N ALA A 40 -3.50 -10.40 -23.90
CA ALA A 40 -4.92 -10.70 -23.68
C ALA A 40 -5.17 -11.95 -22.79
N ARG A 41 -4.18 -12.84 -22.66
CA ARG A 41 -4.26 -14.06 -21.85
C ARG A 41 -3.29 -14.01 -20.68
N ARG A 42 -3.85 -13.73 -19.49
CA ARG A 42 -3.09 -13.63 -18.22
C ARG A 42 -2.31 -14.90 -17.88
N TYR A 43 -2.86 -16.08 -18.15
CA TYR A 43 -2.17 -17.35 -17.85
C TYR A 43 -0.89 -17.56 -18.66
N GLU A 44 -0.92 -17.27 -19.97
CA GLU A 44 0.25 -17.40 -20.84
C GLU A 44 1.33 -16.39 -20.47
N TRP A 45 0.93 -15.19 -20.07
CA TRP A 45 1.83 -14.18 -19.52
C TRP A 45 2.57 -14.70 -18.28
N TRP A 46 1.86 -15.22 -17.29
CA TRP A 46 2.47 -15.79 -16.08
C TRP A 46 3.47 -16.92 -16.38
N ARG A 47 3.20 -17.74 -17.40
CA ARG A 47 4.09 -18.81 -17.84
C ARG A 47 5.36 -18.31 -18.54
N SER A 48 5.35 -17.08 -19.04
CA SER A 48 6.49 -16.47 -19.74
C SER A 48 7.43 -15.70 -18.83
N LEU A 49 7.01 -15.39 -17.60
CA LEU A 49 7.82 -14.63 -16.65
C LEU A 49 8.98 -15.46 -16.11
N ASP A 50 10.15 -14.86 -16.00
CA ASP A 50 11.21 -15.39 -15.16
C ASP A 50 10.84 -15.28 -13.66
N ALA A 51 11.66 -15.88 -12.79
CA ALA A 51 11.38 -15.89 -11.35
C ALA A 51 11.31 -14.48 -10.74
N ASP A 52 12.08 -13.53 -11.24
CA ASP A 52 12.14 -12.17 -10.72
C ASP A 52 10.92 -11.34 -11.18
N GLN A 53 10.56 -11.48 -12.46
CA GLN A 53 9.34 -10.93 -13.03
C GLN A 53 8.09 -11.51 -12.36
N ALA A 54 8.06 -12.82 -12.08
CA ALA A 54 6.94 -13.44 -11.36
C ALA A 54 6.78 -12.87 -9.95
N ARG A 55 7.89 -12.61 -9.23
CA ARG A 55 7.85 -11.92 -7.93
C ARG A 55 7.31 -10.51 -8.05
N ARG A 56 7.76 -9.74 -9.06
CA ARG A 56 7.26 -8.38 -9.32
C ARG A 56 5.78 -8.37 -9.69
N ALA A 57 5.32 -9.31 -10.51
CA ALA A 57 3.91 -9.44 -10.87
C ALA A 57 3.04 -9.80 -9.65
N ALA A 58 3.52 -10.68 -8.77
CA ALA A 58 2.79 -11.02 -7.54
C ALA A 58 2.73 -9.83 -6.57
N LEU A 59 3.82 -9.04 -6.49
CA LEU A 59 3.84 -7.80 -5.74
C LEU A 59 2.85 -6.78 -6.33
N LEU A 60 2.81 -6.63 -7.66
CA LEU A 60 1.86 -5.74 -8.33
C LEU A 60 0.41 -6.10 -7.97
N ASP A 61 0.03 -7.38 -8.05
CA ASP A 61 -1.31 -7.84 -7.69
C ASP A 61 -1.66 -7.50 -6.23
N ARG A 62 -0.69 -7.67 -5.32
CA ARG A 62 -0.86 -7.30 -3.90
C ARG A 62 -1.04 -5.79 -3.72
N LEU A 63 -0.24 -4.97 -4.39
CA LEU A 63 -0.34 -3.51 -4.30
C LEU A 63 -1.67 -3.01 -4.90
N GLU A 64 -2.15 -3.62 -5.99
CA GLU A 64 -3.45 -3.32 -6.59
C GLU A 64 -4.59 -3.60 -5.60
N ALA A 65 -4.54 -4.75 -4.92
CA ALA A 65 -5.53 -5.10 -3.91
C ALA A 65 -5.51 -4.11 -2.73
N LEU A 66 -4.33 -3.76 -2.21
CA LEU A 66 -4.21 -2.78 -1.12
C LEU A 66 -4.70 -1.39 -1.53
N HIS A 67 -4.36 -0.93 -2.72
CA HIS A 67 -4.84 0.35 -3.25
C HIS A 67 -6.38 0.36 -3.41
N ALA A 68 -6.97 -0.76 -3.83
CA ALA A 68 -8.43 -0.92 -3.93
C ALA A 68 -9.10 -0.95 -2.54
N HIS A 69 -8.48 -1.60 -1.55
CA HIS A 69 -8.95 -1.64 -0.16
C HIS A 69 -9.00 -0.27 0.48
N LEU A 70 -7.96 0.54 0.29
CA LEU A 70 -7.97 1.95 0.69
C LEU A 70 -9.02 2.78 -0.09
N GLY A 71 -9.73 2.20 -1.05
CA GLY A 71 -10.80 2.81 -1.84
C GLY A 71 -12.18 2.23 -1.53
N GLY A 72 -12.28 1.37 -0.51
CA GLY A 72 -13.51 0.72 -0.09
C GLY A 72 -13.77 -0.65 -0.71
N GLN A 73 -12.84 -1.20 -1.51
CA GLN A 73 -12.95 -2.56 -2.05
C GLN A 73 -12.10 -3.54 -1.26
N PRO A 74 -12.68 -4.40 -0.41
CA PRO A 74 -11.90 -5.19 0.55
C PRO A 74 -10.86 -6.09 -0.14
N ALA A 75 -9.61 -6.00 0.31
CA ALA A 75 -8.53 -6.88 -0.13
C ALA A 75 -8.59 -8.22 0.62
N LEU A 76 -8.28 -9.31 -0.09
CA LEU A 76 -8.15 -10.62 0.52
C LEU A 76 -7.03 -10.62 1.57
N GLY A 77 -7.32 -11.11 2.78
CA GLY A 77 -6.35 -11.16 3.88
C GLY A 77 -6.23 -9.88 4.69
N CYS A 78 -7.02 -8.86 4.39
CA CYS A 78 -7.20 -7.67 5.25
C CYS A 78 -8.59 -7.71 5.90
N ASP A 79 -8.70 -7.19 7.13
CA ASP A 79 -10.00 -6.96 7.74
C ASP A 79 -10.74 -5.86 6.95
N PRO A 80 -11.96 -6.09 6.43
CA PRO A 80 -12.71 -5.07 5.69
C PRO A 80 -13.01 -3.80 6.50
N ALA A 81 -12.98 -3.86 7.83
CA ALA A 81 -13.18 -2.72 8.71
C ALA A 81 -11.86 -1.97 9.03
N ASP A 82 -10.71 -2.52 8.64
CA ASP A 82 -9.42 -1.87 8.84
C ASP A 82 -9.27 -0.69 7.85
N PRO A 83 -9.29 0.56 8.32
CA PRO A 83 -9.19 1.72 7.43
C PRO A 83 -7.80 1.88 6.80
N LEU A 84 -6.79 1.22 7.39
CA LEU A 84 -5.39 1.36 6.99
C LEU A 84 -4.57 0.12 7.38
N PRO A 85 -4.62 -0.95 6.57
CA PRO A 85 -3.97 -2.21 6.91
C PRO A 85 -2.45 -2.07 7.01
N ALA A 86 -1.85 -2.81 7.94
CA ALA A 86 -0.41 -2.83 8.17
C ALA A 86 0.40 -3.07 6.89
N ALA A 87 -0.09 -3.96 6.02
CA ALA A 87 0.55 -4.24 4.73
C ALA A 87 0.60 -3.01 3.80
N ALA A 88 -0.36 -2.09 3.88
CA ALA A 88 -0.33 -0.83 3.12
C ALA A 88 0.69 0.16 3.71
N LEU A 89 0.83 0.19 5.04
CA LEU A 89 1.86 0.99 5.71
C LEU A 89 3.27 0.50 5.34
N GLU A 90 3.53 -0.80 5.46
CA GLU A 90 4.80 -1.42 5.06
C GLU A 90 5.12 -1.17 3.57
N ALA A 91 4.10 -1.20 2.71
CA ALA A 91 4.26 -0.91 1.30
C ALA A 91 4.46 0.58 0.98
N ALA A 92 4.20 1.47 1.93
CA ALA A 92 4.47 2.91 1.81
C ALA A 92 5.73 3.36 2.54
N GLU A 93 6.28 2.52 3.42
CA GLU A 93 7.53 2.78 4.12
C GLU A 93 8.73 2.79 3.18
N GLY A 94 9.72 3.59 3.55
CA GLY A 94 10.99 3.68 2.83
C GLY A 94 10.86 4.38 1.49
N THR A 95 9.88 5.26 1.34
CA THR A 95 9.78 6.19 0.21
C THR A 95 10.82 7.30 0.27
N GLY A 96 11.42 7.52 1.46
CA GLY A 96 12.35 8.63 1.71
C GLY A 96 11.65 9.95 2.01
N ASP A 97 10.32 9.95 2.12
CA ASP A 97 9.54 11.07 2.62
C ASP A 97 9.50 11.00 4.15
N GLY A 98 10.40 11.75 4.80
CA GLY A 98 10.54 11.76 6.26
C GLY A 98 9.29 12.27 7.00
N GLU A 99 8.42 13.04 6.34
CA GLU A 99 7.15 13.48 6.92
C GLU A 99 6.13 12.33 6.91
N LEU A 100 5.99 11.65 5.77
CA LEU A 100 5.12 10.47 5.65
C LEU A 100 5.57 9.34 6.58
N ASP A 101 6.86 9.03 6.61
CA ASP A 101 7.42 7.99 7.49
C ASP A 101 7.17 8.34 8.98
N GLY A 102 7.27 9.63 9.34
CA GLY A 102 6.94 10.11 10.68
C GLY A 102 5.46 9.97 11.05
N LEU A 103 4.55 10.25 10.10
CA LEU A 103 3.11 10.07 10.28
C LEU A 103 2.74 8.59 10.42
N ILE A 104 3.34 7.71 9.62
CA ILE A 104 3.16 6.25 9.72
C ILE A 104 3.60 5.74 11.10
N ALA A 105 4.76 6.18 11.59
CA ALA A 105 5.25 5.82 12.92
C ALA A 105 4.30 6.27 14.03
N THR A 106 3.74 7.48 13.91
CA THR A 106 2.78 8.05 14.87
C THR A 106 1.47 7.26 14.88
N TYR A 107 0.95 6.89 13.70
CA TYR A 107 -0.24 6.08 13.58
C TYR A 107 -0.05 4.70 14.23
N ARG A 108 1.06 4.01 13.96
CA ARG A 108 1.34 2.70 14.58
C ARG A 108 1.44 2.77 16.11
N ALA A 109 2.03 3.84 16.65
CA ALA A 109 2.16 4.03 18.09
C ALA A 109 0.81 4.27 18.80
N THR A 110 -0.17 4.83 18.07
CA THR A 110 -1.51 5.15 18.61
C THR A 110 -2.53 4.04 18.37
N ALA A 111 -2.43 3.31 17.25
CA ALA A 111 -3.34 2.23 16.89
C ALA A 111 -3.07 0.90 17.64
N CYS A 112 -1.88 0.71 18.20
CA CYS A 112 -1.51 -0.48 18.99
C CYS A 112 -1.79 -0.35 20.52
N ARG A 113 -2.56 0.65 20.95
CA ARG A 113 -3.00 0.83 22.35
C ARG A 113 -4.41 0.33 22.55
#